data_AF-A0A0N4WKD4-F1
#
_entry.id   AF-A0A0N4WKD4-F1
#
_cell.length_a   1.000
_cell.length_b   1.000
_cell.length_c   1.000
_cell.angle_alpha   90.00
_cell.angle_beta   90.00
_cell.angle_gamma   90.00
#
_symmetry.space_group_name_H-M   'P 1'
#
loop_
_entity.id
_entity.type
_entity.pdbx_description
1 polymer ?
#
loop_
_entity_poly.entity_id
_entity_poly.type
_entity_poly.pdbx_seq_one_letter_code
_entity_poly.pdbx_strand_id
1 'polypeptide(L)'
;MCEFLIATILCGNPTHVAAVVALENSVNRYNKSYENAAVWNAYKLIAEYEEWRGRAGFGGMILSTAQSLFEVAESMPSRATLFVETACRIWAKQGRCEEKIAEAVSKVVNQCPHLLGRMTRFLRAIDFDHEIEVVVDEVCGMKNTTLSPSDPAWLDWCQSCVERPERHGKREEVLSRCVDILFRFLDYGSNRGSARAWVLLHAVVQLVNPRLFIPIWAQRYDWWPRFHVVPLPPEAESRRAELLAALAETPVE
;
A
#
# COMPACT_ATOMS: atom_id res chain seq x y z
N MET A 1 -16.27 9.81 -17.71
CA MET A 1 -15.76 9.13 -18.93
C MET A 1 -14.70 8.07 -18.59
N CYS A 2 -13.72 8.35 -17.71
CA CYS A 2 -12.71 7.35 -17.28
C CYS A 2 -13.29 6.06 -16.66
N GLU A 3 -14.34 6.14 -15.85
CA GLU A 3 -14.96 4.96 -15.22
C GLU A 3 -15.58 3.98 -16.26
N PHE A 4 -16.09 4.51 -17.37
CA PHE A 4 -16.64 3.70 -18.46
C PHE A 4 -15.55 2.97 -19.24
N LEU A 5 -14.38 3.61 -19.45
CA LEU A 5 -13.19 2.96 -20.03
C LEU A 5 -12.63 1.87 -19.12
N ILE A 6 -12.53 2.15 -17.82
CA ILE A 6 -12.08 1.18 -16.81
C ILE A 6 -13.00 -0.04 -16.81
N ALA A 7 -14.32 0.16 -16.79
CA ALA A 7 -15.29 -0.93 -16.85
C ALA A 7 -15.20 -1.72 -18.17
N THR A 8 -14.98 -1.03 -19.29
CA THR A 8 -14.91 -1.65 -20.61
C THR A 8 -13.66 -2.51 -20.80
N ILE A 9 -12.51 -2.02 -20.32
CA ILE A 9 -11.22 -2.73 -20.36
C ILE A 9 -11.24 -3.93 -19.40
N LEU A 10 -11.79 -3.77 -18.19
CA LEU A 10 -11.91 -4.86 -17.22
C LEU A 10 -12.88 -5.97 -17.67
N CYS A 11 -13.89 -5.65 -18.47
CA CYS A 11 -14.87 -6.62 -18.97
C CYS A 11 -14.44 -7.36 -20.26
N GLY A 12 -13.24 -7.09 -20.80
CA GLY A 12 -12.54 -7.99 -21.74
C GLY A 12 -13.20 -8.25 -23.09
N ASN A 13 -14.17 -7.45 -23.56
CA ASN A 13 -14.79 -7.65 -24.87
C ASN A 13 -14.11 -6.79 -25.96
N PRO A 14 -13.48 -7.40 -26.98
CA PRO A 14 -12.78 -6.67 -28.06
C PRO A 14 -13.68 -5.71 -28.85
N THR A 15 -15.00 -5.99 -28.95
CA THR A 15 -15.94 -5.09 -29.65
C THR A 15 -16.15 -3.78 -28.90
N HIS A 16 -16.08 -3.79 -27.57
CA HIS A 16 -16.18 -2.57 -26.79
C HIS A 16 -14.91 -1.72 -26.87
N VAL A 17 -13.74 -2.35 -27.05
CA VAL A 17 -12.47 -1.66 -27.28
C VAL A 17 -12.49 -0.89 -28.60
N ALA A 18 -12.95 -1.51 -29.69
CA ALA A 18 -13.08 -0.85 -31.00
C ALA A 18 -14.09 0.32 -30.97
N ALA A 19 -15.21 0.16 -30.27
CA ALA A 19 -16.21 1.22 -30.10
C ALA A 19 -15.68 2.42 -29.31
N VAL A 20 -14.82 2.17 -28.31
CA VAL A 20 -14.15 3.22 -27.53
C VAL A 20 -13.16 4.02 -28.38
N VAL A 21 -12.36 3.34 -29.21
CA VAL A 21 -11.43 4.01 -30.15
C VAL A 21 -12.21 4.85 -31.17
N ALA A 22 -13.34 4.35 -31.68
CA ALA A 22 -14.21 5.11 -32.58
C ALA A 22 -14.81 6.35 -31.89
N LEU A 23 -15.24 6.20 -30.63
CA LEU A 23 -15.76 7.31 -29.82
C LEU A 23 -14.67 8.36 -29.54
N GLU A 24 -13.44 7.94 -29.23
CA GLU A 24 -12.29 8.82 -29.02
C GLU A 24 -11.97 9.66 -30.27
N ASN A 25 -11.97 9.04 -31.44
CA ASN A 25 -11.78 9.73 -32.72
C ASN A 25 -12.90 10.74 -33.01
N SER A 26 -14.09 10.56 -32.44
CA SER A 26 -15.22 11.48 -32.59
C SER A 26 -15.18 12.69 -31.64
N VAL A 27 -14.36 12.63 -30.56
CA VAL A 27 -14.22 13.75 -29.62
C VAL A 27 -13.28 14.80 -30.21
N ASN A 28 -13.82 16.01 -30.41
CA ASN A 28 -13.10 17.14 -31.00
C ASN A 28 -11.83 17.50 -30.18
N ARG A 29 -10.71 17.76 -30.88
CA ARG A 29 -9.38 17.97 -30.29
C ARG A 29 -9.34 19.11 -29.27
N TYR A 30 -10.18 20.13 -29.43
CA TYR A 30 -10.31 21.26 -28.50
C TYR A 30 -10.93 20.89 -27.15
N ASN A 31 -11.68 19.79 -27.07
CA ASN A 31 -12.27 19.28 -25.84
C ASN A 31 -11.32 18.31 -25.10
N LYS A 32 -10.18 17.96 -25.71
CA LYS A 32 -9.10 17.20 -25.09
C LYS A 32 -8.05 18.21 -24.62
N SER A 33 -8.10 18.63 -23.35
CA SER A 33 -6.95 19.32 -22.76
C SER A 33 -5.69 18.47 -22.94
N TYR A 34 -4.50 19.08 -22.95
CA TYR A 34 -3.24 18.36 -23.14
C TYR A 34 -3.05 17.22 -22.13
N GLU A 35 -3.48 17.45 -20.88
CA GLU A 35 -3.53 16.44 -19.82
C GLU A 35 -4.52 15.30 -20.13
N ASN A 36 -5.71 15.62 -20.67
CA ASN A 36 -6.66 14.60 -21.07
C ASN A 36 -6.13 13.75 -22.24
N ALA A 37 -5.38 14.34 -23.18
CA ALA A 37 -4.84 13.62 -24.33
C ALA A 37 -3.84 12.52 -23.94
N ALA A 38 -2.96 12.77 -22.95
CA ALA A 38 -2.03 11.77 -22.44
C ALA A 38 -2.74 10.59 -21.78
N VAL A 39 -3.77 10.87 -20.98
CA VAL A 39 -4.62 9.85 -20.34
C VAL A 39 -5.37 9.01 -21.39
N TRP A 40 -5.90 9.65 -22.43
CA TRP A 40 -6.56 8.95 -23.55
C TRP A 40 -5.60 8.03 -24.29
N ASN A 41 -4.38 8.50 -24.59
CA ASN A 41 -3.36 7.69 -25.24
C ASN A 41 -2.97 6.48 -24.37
N ALA A 42 -2.86 6.65 -23.05
CA ALA A 42 -2.60 5.54 -22.13
C ALA A 42 -3.72 4.49 -22.15
N TYR A 43 -4.99 4.89 -22.15
CA TYR A 43 -6.09 3.93 -22.28
C TYR A 43 -6.09 3.21 -23.63
N LYS A 44 -5.78 3.91 -24.71
CA LYS A 44 -5.62 3.31 -26.04
C LYS A 44 -4.50 2.26 -26.05
N LEU A 45 -3.35 2.57 -25.44
CA LEU A 45 -2.23 1.65 -25.30
C LEU A 45 -2.61 0.37 -24.53
N ILE A 46 -3.42 0.47 -23.47
CA ILE A 46 -3.94 -0.70 -22.74
C ILE A 46 -4.84 -1.55 -23.64
N ALA A 47 -5.76 -0.90 -24.36
CA ALA A 47 -6.68 -1.54 -25.28
C ALA A 47 -5.94 -2.32 -26.38
N GLU A 48 -4.94 -1.68 -27.01
CA GLU A 48 -4.08 -2.28 -28.02
C GLU A 48 -3.30 -3.48 -27.44
N TYR A 49 -2.73 -3.34 -26.25
CA TYR A 49 -2.07 -4.46 -25.57
C TYR A 49 -3.00 -5.65 -25.32
N GLU A 50 -4.24 -5.42 -24.87
CA GLU A 50 -5.20 -6.50 -24.66
C GLU A 50 -5.62 -7.20 -25.97
N GLU A 51 -5.60 -6.50 -27.11
CA GLU A 51 -5.80 -7.12 -28.43
C GLU A 51 -4.59 -7.98 -28.83
N TRP A 52 -3.37 -7.52 -28.55
CA TRP A 52 -2.15 -8.13 -29.06
C TRP A 52 -1.53 -9.19 -28.14
N ARG A 53 -1.85 -9.20 -26.85
CA ARG A 53 -1.28 -10.14 -25.85
C ARG A 53 -1.49 -11.63 -26.19
N GLY A 54 -2.43 -11.96 -27.08
CA GLY A 54 -2.68 -13.32 -27.57
C GLY A 54 -2.01 -13.66 -28.90
N ARG A 55 -1.31 -12.71 -29.54
CA ARG A 55 -0.70 -12.87 -30.88
C ARG A 55 0.82 -12.98 -30.78
N ALA A 56 1.42 -13.96 -31.46
CA ALA A 56 2.88 -14.12 -31.50
C ALA A 56 3.54 -13.01 -32.35
N GLY A 57 4.69 -12.47 -31.91
CA GLY A 57 5.54 -11.56 -32.71
C GLY A 57 5.58 -10.08 -32.30
N PHE A 58 4.86 -9.66 -31.25
CA PHE A 58 4.74 -8.24 -30.85
C PHE A 58 5.59 -7.84 -29.62
N GLY A 59 6.57 -8.65 -29.21
CA GLY A 59 7.32 -8.48 -27.96
C GLY A 59 7.96 -7.09 -27.74
N GLY A 60 8.47 -6.47 -28.81
CA GLY A 60 9.10 -5.14 -28.75
C GLY A 60 8.10 -3.99 -28.54
N MET A 61 6.94 -4.03 -29.21
CA MET A 61 5.88 -3.02 -29.03
C MET A 61 5.30 -3.09 -27.61
N ILE A 62 5.19 -4.31 -27.06
CA ILE A 62 4.65 -4.55 -25.71
C ILE A 62 5.52 -3.87 -24.63
N LEU A 63 6.86 -3.89 -24.74
CA LEU A 63 7.73 -3.24 -23.77
C LEU A 63 7.65 -1.70 -23.83
N SER A 64 7.55 -1.12 -25.03
CA SER A 64 7.33 0.32 -25.17
C SER A 64 5.99 0.75 -24.59
N THR A 65 4.94 -0.08 -24.70
CA THR A 65 3.64 0.16 -24.08
C THR A 65 3.77 0.31 -22.57
N ALA A 66 4.46 -0.62 -21.90
CA ALA A 66 4.63 -0.57 -20.45
C ALA A 66 5.36 0.69 -19.99
N GLN A 67 6.43 1.08 -20.71
CA GLN A 67 7.18 2.29 -20.42
C GLN A 67 6.31 3.54 -20.56
N SER A 68 5.58 3.69 -21.66
CA SER A 68 4.70 4.84 -21.88
C SER A 68 3.55 4.92 -20.87
N LEU A 69 3.00 3.76 -20.46
CA LEU A 69 1.99 3.72 -19.39
C LEU A 69 2.54 4.20 -18.06
N PHE A 70 3.77 3.79 -17.73
CA PHE A 70 4.43 4.22 -16.51
C PHE A 70 4.71 5.72 -16.52
N GLU A 71 5.25 6.28 -17.60
CA GLU A 71 5.50 7.73 -17.74
C GLU A 71 4.23 8.57 -17.56
N VAL A 72 3.11 8.14 -18.13
CA VAL A 72 1.82 8.81 -17.91
C VAL A 72 1.41 8.70 -16.45
N ALA A 73 1.65 7.55 -15.81
CA ALA A 73 1.29 7.35 -14.42
C ALA A 73 2.10 8.21 -13.44
N GLU A 74 3.38 8.41 -13.72
CA GLU A 74 4.26 9.29 -12.94
C GLU A 74 3.77 10.74 -12.94
N SER A 75 3.15 11.19 -14.03
CA SER A 75 2.56 12.53 -14.11
C SER A 75 1.23 12.67 -13.33
N MET A 76 0.60 11.54 -12.93
CA MET A 76 -0.73 11.50 -12.32
C MET A 76 -0.89 10.37 -11.27
N PRO A 77 -0.04 10.32 -10.23
CA PRO A 77 0.16 9.15 -9.36
C PRO A 77 -1.11 8.62 -8.67
N SER A 78 -2.00 9.50 -8.20
CA SER A 78 -3.23 9.10 -7.50
C SER A 78 -4.35 8.62 -8.44
N ARG A 79 -4.29 8.94 -9.73
CA ARG A 79 -5.35 8.69 -10.72
C ARG A 79 -4.97 7.63 -11.75
N ALA A 80 -3.69 7.32 -11.87
CA ALA A 80 -3.14 6.45 -12.89
C ALA A 80 -2.70 5.08 -12.35
N THR A 81 -3.25 4.64 -11.22
CA THR A 81 -2.91 3.35 -10.60
C THR A 81 -3.10 2.18 -11.57
N LEU A 82 -4.13 2.22 -12.41
CA LEU A 82 -4.37 1.23 -13.45
C LEU A 82 -3.22 1.17 -14.48
N PHE A 83 -2.61 2.31 -14.80
CA PHE A 83 -1.52 2.38 -15.79
C PHE A 83 -0.26 1.73 -15.23
N VAL A 84 0.08 1.99 -13.96
CA VAL A 84 1.19 1.30 -13.27
C VAL A 84 0.92 -0.20 -13.14
N GLU A 85 -0.28 -0.60 -12.70
CA GLU A 85 -0.64 -2.02 -12.60
C GLU A 85 -0.52 -2.72 -13.96
N THR A 86 -0.93 -2.06 -15.04
CA THR A 86 -0.85 -2.62 -16.40
C THR A 86 0.59 -2.70 -16.89
N ALA A 87 1.39 -1.64 -16.69
CA ALA A 87 2.82 -1.65 -17.01
C ALA A 87 3.55 -2.78 -16.29
N CYS A 88 3.30 -2.94 -14.98
CA CYS A 88 3.91 -3.99 -14.17
C CYS A 88 3.49 -5.39 -14.63
N ARG A 89 2.21 -5.61 -15.00
CA ARG A 89 1.78 -6.91 -15.57
C ARG A 89 2.48 -7.24 -16.87
N ILE A 90 2.71 -6.23 -17.72
CA ILE A 90 3.43 -6.41 -18.98
C ILE A 90 4.88 -6.82 -18.69
N TRP A 91 5.56 -6.12 -17.78
CA TRP A 91 6.92 -6.42 -17.36
C TRP A 91 7.05 -7.80 -16.71
N ALA A 92 6.12 -8.16 -15.82
CA ALA A 92 6.10 -9.48 -15.17
C ALA A 92 6.01 -10.62 -16.19
N LYS A 93 5.19 -10.47 -17.24
CA LYS A 93 5.06 -11.47 -18.31
C LYS A 93 6.29 -11.62 -19.20
N GLN A 94 7.06 -10.55 -19.37
CA GLN A 94 8.29 -10.58 -20.18
C GLN A 94 9.46 -11.23 -19.43
N GLY A 95 9.39 -11.25 -18.08
CA GLY A 95 10.45 -11.74 -17.19
C GLY A 95 11.62 -10.76 -17.07
N ARG A 96 12.41 -10.89 -16.00
CA ARG A 96 13.63 -10.11 -15.73
C ARG A 96 13.42 -8.58 -15.70
N CYS A 97 12.28 -8.15 -15.19
CA CYS A 97 11.90 -6.73 -15.07
C CYS A 97 11.54 -6.36 -13.62
N GLU A 98 12.06 -7.09 -12.64
CA GLU A 98 11.84 -6.90 -11.21
C GLU A 98 12.22 -5.48 -10.78
N GLU A 99 13.38 -5.00 -11.24
CA GLU A 99 13.87 -3.64 -10.97
C GLU A 99 12.88 -2.56 -11.45
N LYS A 100 12.28 -2.74 -12.63
CA LYS A 100 11.31 -1.78 -13.19
C LYS A 100 10.00 -1.78 -12.41
N ILE A 101 9.55 -2.96 -11.99
CA ILE A 101 8.34 -3.10 -11.18
C ILE A 101 8.56 -2.45 -9.81
N ALA A 102 9.70 -2.74 -9.18
CA ALA A 102 10.07 -2.15 -7.90
C ALA A 102 10.14 -0.62 -7.99
N GLU A 103 10.85 -0.07 -8.99
CA GLU A 103 10.92 1.37 -9.23
C GLU A 103 9.54 1.99 -9.42
N ALA A 104 8.70 1.40 -10.27
CA ALA A 104 7.40 1.94 -10.59
C ALA A 104 6.46 1.97 -9.37
N VAL A 105 6.46 0.89 -8.59
CA VAL A 105 5.62 0.80 -7.40
C VAL A 105 6.13 1.76 -6.33
N SER A 106 7.43 1.74 -6.04
CA SER A 106 8.10 2.64 -5.09
C SER A 106 7.74 4.11 -5.37
N LYS A 107 7.89 4.54 -6.62
CA LYS A 107 7.60 5.92 -7.02
C LYS A 107 6.14 6.31 -6.78
N VAL A 108 5.20 5.42 -7.09
CA VAL A 108 3.77 5.67 -6.87
C VAL A 108 3.43 5.72 -5.38
N VAL A 109 3.88 4.75 -4.58
CA VAL A 109 3.54 4.69 -3.16
C VAL A 109 4.21 5.80 -2.36
N ASN A 110 5.39 6.26 -2.77
CA ASN A 110 6.06 7.40 -2.14
C ASN A 110 5.31 8.71 -2.38
N GLN A 111 4.74 8.89 -3.58
CA GLN A 111 3.91 10.06 -3.90
C GLN A 111 2.50 9.94 -3.31
N CYS A 112 1.99 8.72 -3.14
CA CYS A 112 0.63 8.43 -2.68
C CYS A 112 0.61 7.24 -1.70
N PRO A 113 1.04 7.43 -0.43
CA PRO A 113 1.14 6.32 0.54
C PRO A 113 -0.16 5.55 0.78
N HIS A 114 -1.32 6.20 0.65
CA HIS A 114 -2.64 5.56 0.74
C HIS A 114 -2.89 4.48 -0.33
N LEU A 115 -2.09 4.43 -1.40
CA LEU A 115 -2.14 3.36 -2.40
C LEU A 115 -1.38 2.10 -1.99
N LEU A 116 -0.62 2.13 -0.89
CA LEU A 116 0.20 1.00 -0.41
C LEU A 116 -0.63 -0.30 -0.36
N GLY A 117 -1.76 -0.30 0.34
CA GLY A 117 -2.62 -1.49 0.45
C GLY A 117 -3.22 -1.98 -0.88
N ARG A 118 -3.29 -1.14 -1.92
CA ARG A 118 -3.67 -1.55 -3.28
C ARG A 118 -2.47 -2.17 -4.01
N MET A 119 -1.31 -1.53 -3.92
CA MET A 119 -0.08 -2.00 -4.56
C MET A 119 0.40 -3.33 -3.98
N THR A 120 0.33 -3.54 -2.67
CA THR A 120 0.70 -4.83 -2.04
C THR A 120 -0.20 -5.97 -2.48
N ARG A 121 -1.53 -5.74 -2.60
CA ARG A 121 -2.47 -6.72 -3.16
C ARG A 121 -2.18 -7.02 -4.63
N PHE A 122 -1.81 -5.99 -5.39
CA PHE A 122 -1.44 -6.14 -6.79
C PHE A 122 -0.16 -6.96 -6.97
N LEU A 123 0.91 -6.62 -6.25
CA LEU A 123 2.19 -7.33 -6.29
C LEU A 123 2.01 -8.81 -5.92
N ARG A 124 1.21 -9.10 -4.90
CA ARG A 124 0.87 -10.48 -4.53
C ARG A 124 0.15 -11.23 -5.65
N ALA A 125 -0.70 -10.55 -6.41
CA ALA A 125 -1.43 -11.17 -7.52
C ALA A 125 -0.56 -11.44 -8.76
N ILE A 126 0.67 -10.92 -8.79
CA ILE A 126 1.65 -11.20 -9.85
C ILE A 126 2.87 -12.00 -9.32
N ASP A 127 2.81 -12.50 -8.08
CA ASP A 127 3.85 -13.29 -7.39
C ASP A 127 5.16 -12.53 -7.08
N PHE A 128 5.06 -11.23 -6.73
CA PHE A 128 6.19 -10.36 -6.35
C PHE A 128 6.17 -10.06 -4.84
N ASP A 129 6.28 -11.10 -4.00
CA ASP A 129 6.22 -10.97 -2.54
C ASP A 129 7.42 -10.22 -1.95
N HIS A 130 8.61 -10.33 -2.56
CA HIS A 130 9.79 -9.62 -2.09
C HIS A 130 9.62 -8.10 -2.16
N GLU A 131 9.01 -7.63 -3.26
CA GLU A 131 8.75 -6.22 -3.53
C GLU A 131 7.69 -5.67 -2.57
N ILE A 132 6.79 -6.50 -2.05
CA ILE A 132 5.85 -6.12 -0.99
C ILE A 132 6.63 -5.73 0.27
N GLU A 133 7.59 -6.56 0.69
CA GLU A 133 8.42 -6.27 1.87
C GLU A 133 9.19 -4.96 1.68
N VAL A 134 9.80 -4.76 0.52
CA VAL A 134 10.57 -3.55 0.18
C VAL A 134 9.70 -2.30 0.23
N VAL A 135 8.53 -2.31 -0.42
CA VAL A 135 7.64 -1.14 -0.50
C VAL A 135 6.98 -0.83 0.84
N VAL A 136 6.62 -1.85 1.62
CA VAL A 136 6.13 -1.64 3.00
C VAL A 136 7.22 -0.99 3.85
N ASP A 137 8.45 -1.50 3.78
CA ASP A 137 9.57 -0.94 4.54
C ASP A 137 9.89 0.50 4.12
N GLU A 138 9.86 0.79 2.82
CA GLU A 138 10.10 2.13 2.30
C GLU A 138 9.04 3.13 2.82
N VAL A 139 7.74 2.83 2.66
CA VAL A 139 6.66 3.75 3.03
C VAL A 139 6.51 3.89 4.53
N CYS A 140 6.54 2.78 5.27
CA CYS A 140 6.39 2.78 6.72
C CYS A 140 7.69 3.25 7.40
N GLY A 141 8.86 3.03 6.80
CA GLY A 141 10.16 3.48 7.30
C GLY A 141 10.32 5.00 7.29
N MET A 142 9.63 5.72 6.41
CA MET A 142 9.65 7.19 6.37
C MET A 142 9.05 7.83 7.64
N LYS A 143 9.84 8.65 8.35
CA LYS A 143 9.39 9.34 9.58
C LYS A 143 8.16 10.24 9.37
N ASN A 144 8.01 10.83 8.18
CA ASN A 144 6.94 11.78 7.84
C ASN A 144 5.95 11.21 6.82
N THR A 145 5.75 9.88 6.81
CA THR A 145 4.76 9.28 5.92
C THR A 145 3.35 9.80 6.20
N THR A 146 2.58 9.98 5.13
CA THR A 146 1.16 10.37 5.20
C THR A 146 0.22 9.17 5.22
N LEU A 147 0.77 7.96 5.39
CA LEU A 147 0.00 6.73 5.53
C LEU A 147 -0.94 6.83 6.74
N SER A 148 -2.20 6.43 6.56
CA SER A 148 -3.18 6.44 7.64
C SER A 148 -2.69 5.58 8.80
N PRO A 149 -2.80 6.02 10.07
CA PRO A 149 -2.44 5.16 11.20
C PRO A 149 -3.34 3.92 11.31
N SER A 150 -4.48 3.89 10.62
CA SER A 150 -5.34 2.70 10.56
C SER A 150 -4.91 1.65 9.53
N ASP A 151 -3.88 1.93 8.72
CA ASP A 151 -3.50 1.07 7.60
C ASP A 151 -2.85 -0.25 8.09
N PRO A 152 -3.29 -1.43 7.58
CA PRO A 152 -2.77 -2.72 8.03
C PRO A 152 -1.28 -2.93 7.74
N ALA A 153 -0.68 -2.20 6.79
CA ALA A 153 0.74 -2.30 6.49
C ALA A 153 1.64 -1.97 7.70
N TRP A 154 1.12 -1.19 8.66
CA TRP A 154 1.81 -0.94 9.92
C TRP A 154 2.11 -2.22 10.70
N LEU A 155 1.22 -3.22 10.64
CA LEU A 155 1.43 -4.48 11.35
C LEU A 155 2.53 -5.31 10.70
N ASP A 156 2.60 -5.31 9.36
CA ASP A 156 3.65 -5.99 8.59
C ASP A 156 5.01 -5.35 8.87
N TRP A 157 5.07 -4.02 8.87
CA TRP A 157 6.28 -3.28 9.19
C TRP A 157 6.72 -3.47 10.65
N CYS A 158 5.81 -3.31 11.61
CA CYS A 158 6.12 -3.49 13.04
C CYS A 158 6.57 -4.92 13.35
N GLN A 159 5.99 -5.94 12.71
CA GLN A 159 6.42 -7.32 12.90
C GLN A 159 7.87 -7.52 12.43
N SER A 160 8.20 -7.07 11.22
CA SER A 160 9.58 -7.11 10.69
C SER A 160 10.57 -6.38 11.62
N CYS A 161 10.16 -5.22 12.13
CA CYS A 161 10.94 -4.43 13.09
C CYS A 161 11.15 -5.14 14.43
N VAL A 162 10.16 -5.86 14.95
CA VAL A 162 10.28 -6.60 16.21
C VAL A 162 11.18 -7.83 16.04
N GLU A 163 11.09 -8.52 14.89
CA GLU A 163 11.89 -9.72 14.60
C GLU A 163 13.37 -9.37 14.35
N ARG A 164 13.66 -8.27 13.64
CA ARG A 164 15.02 -7.88 13.23
C ARG A 164 15.22 -6.35 13.26
N PRO A 165 15.17 -5.71 14.45
CA PRO A 165 15.19 -4.24 14.55
C PRO A 165 16.48 -3.61 14.01
N GLU A 166 17.60 -4.33 14.05
CA GLU A 166 18.91 -3.85 13.60
C GLU A 166 18.97 -3.61 12.09
N ARG A 167 18.05 -4.19 11.30
CA ARG A 167 17.93 -3.93 9.86
C ARG A 167 17.31 -2.56 9.56
N HIS A 168 16.56 -2.02 10.51
CA HIS A 168 15.73 -0.82 10.36
C HIS A 168 16.34 0.41 11.02
N GLY A 169 17.45 0.23 11.73
CA GLY A 169 18.18 1.30 12.42
C GLY A 169 18.58 0.90 13.83
N LYS A 170 18.66 1.89 14.72
CA LYS A 170 18.97 1.63 16.13
C LYS A 170 17.79 0.96 16.80
N ARG A 171 18.06 -0.19 17.44
CA ARG A 171 17.07 -1.05 18.09
C ARG A 171 16.07 -0.28 18.95
N GLU A 172 16.55 0.55 19.86
CA GLU A 172 15.70 1.29 20.80
C GLU A 172 14.78 2.31 20.09
N GLU A 173 15.30 3.02 19.09
CA GLU A 173 14.53 3.99 18.30
C GLU A 173 13.44 3.29 17.46
N VAL A 174 13.76 2.16 16.84
CA VAL A 174 12.85 1.37 16.00
C VAL A 174 11.72 0.77 16.83
N LEU A 175 12.05 0.12 17.95
CA LEU A 175 11.05 -0.52 18.80
C LEU A 175 10.15 0.52 19.50
N SER A 176 10.71 1.65 19.95
CA SER A 176 9.93 2.77 20.49
C SER A 176 8.93 3.31 19.46
N ARG A 177 9.36 3.44 18.20
CA ARG A 177 8.46 3.83 17.10
C ARG A 177 7.35 2.81 16.85
N CYS A 178 7.66 1.51 16.93
CA CYS A 178 6.65 0.46 16.82
C CYS A 178 5.59 0.58 17.93
N VAL A 179 5.99 0.91 19.17
CA VAL A 179 5.05 1.15 20.27
C VAL A 179 4.09 2.30 19.92
N ASP A 180 4.60 3.46 19.49
CA ASP A 180 3.78 4.60 19.08
C ASP A 180 2.79 4.24 17.95
N ILE A 181 3.29 3.57 16.92
CA ILE A 181 2.46 3.14 15.77
C ILE A 181 1.37 2.18 16.22
N LEU A 182 1.68 1.17 17.05
CA LEU A 182 0.70 0.18 17.49
C LEU A 182 -0.36 0.77 18.42
N PHE A 183 0.02 1.71 19.29
CA PHE A 183 -0.94 2.50 20.07
C PHE A 183 -1.88 3.28 19.15
N ARG A 184 -1.33 4.08 18.22
CA ARG A 184 -2.12 4.86 17.26
C ARG A 184 -3.00 3.98 16.39
N PHE A 185 -2.50 2.83 15.95
CA PHE A 185 -3.26 1.88 15.14
C PHE A 185 -4.48 1.35 15.89
N LEU A 186 -4.32 1.03 17.18
CA LEU A 186 -5.40 0.56 18.05
C LEU A 186 -6.36 1.68 18.49
N ASP A 187 -5.94 2.95 18.48
CA ASP A 187 -6.84 4.09 18.74
C ASP A 187 -7.97 4.17 17.70
N TYR A 188 -7.79 3.61 16.51
CA TYR A 188 -8.85 3.53 15.50
C TYR A 188 -9.89 2.48 15.85
N GLY A 189 -11.15 2.91 15.95
CA GLY A 189 -12.26 2.06 16.38
C GLY A 189 -12.45 0.77 15.58
N SER A 190 -12.11 0.76 14.28
CA SER A 190 -12.14 -0.42 13.41
C SER A 190 -11.07 -1.46 13.76
N ASN A 191 -9.99 -1.04 14.40
CA ASN A 191 -8.78 -1.84 14.61
C ASN A 191 -8.68 -2.42 16.03
N ARG A 192 -9.57 -2.01 16.94
CA ARG A 192 -9.63 -2.49 18.34
C ARG A 192 -9.65 -4.02 18.47
N GLY A 193 -10.29 -4.69 17.51
CA GLY A 193 -10.42 -6.15 17.45
C GLY A 193 -9.22 -6.86 16.82
N SER A 194 -8.14 -6.15 16.47
CA SER A 194 -6.97 -6.74 15.82
C SER A 194 -6.13 -7.54 16.82
N ALA A 195 -6.35 -8.86 16.84
CA ALA A 195 -5.59 -9.79 17.68
C ALA A 195 -4.07 -9.65 17.47
N ARG A 196 -3.65 -9.53 16.21
CA ARG A 196 -2.24 -9.36 15.83
C ARG A 196 -1.64 -8.08 16.39
N ALA A 197 -2.38 -6.97 16.38
CA ALA A 197 -1.89 -5.71 16.94
C ALA A 197 -1.68 -5.80 18.46
N TRP A 198 -2.59 -6.45 19.19
CA TRP A 198 -2.45 -6.66 20.63
C TRP A 198 -1.25 -7.53 20.99
N VAL A 199 -1.06 -8.64 20.28
CA VAL A 199 0.08 -9.54 20.49
C VAL A 199 1.39 -8.83 20.20
N LEU A 200 1.47 -8.09 19.08
CA LEU A 200 2.66 -7.30 18.73
C LEU A 200 2.93 -6.19 19.73
N LEU A 201 1.91 -5.44 20.17
CA LEU A 201 2.06 -4.37 21.14
C LEU A 201 2.59 -4.89 22.47
N HIS A 202 1.99 -5.97 22.97
CA HIS A 202 2.48 -6.64 24.17
C HIS A 202 3.94 -7.05 24.01
N ALA A 203 4.30 -7.70 22.90
CA ALA A 203 5.68 -8.14 22.66
C ALA A 203 6.68 -6.97 22.64
N VAL A 204 6.38 -5.87 21.93
CA VAL A 204 7.31 -4.75 21.80
C VAL A 204 7.47 -3.96 23.10
N VAL A 205 6.41 -3.81 23.90
CA VAL A 205 6.46 -3.11 25.19
C VAL A 205 7.40 -3.81 26.17
N GLN A 206 7.50 -5.14 26.11
CA GLN A 206 8.46 -5.91 26.93
C GLN A 206 9.92 -5.72 26.50
N LEU A 207 10.17 -5.23 25.28
CA LEU A 207 11.51 -5.08 24.69
C LEU A 207 12.04 -3.63 24.75
N VAL A 208 11.19 -2.67 25.12
CA VAL A 208 11.50 -1.23 25.10
C VAL A 208 11.60 -0.70 26.52
N ASN A 209 12.51 0.24 26.75
CA ASN A 209 12.59 0.96 28.02
C ASN A 209 11.26 1.71 28.29
N PRO A 210 10.59 1.47 29.43
CA PRO A 210 9.31 2.12 29.76
C PRO A 210 9.32 3.64 29.61
N ARG A 211 10.45 4.29 29.92
CA ARG A 211 10.61 5.76 29.79
C ARG A 211 10.28 6.29 28.39
N LEU A 212 10.40 5.45 27.36
CA LEU A 212 10.17 5.86 25.97
C LEU A 212 8.70 5.82 25.55
N PHE A 213 7.87 5.02 26.23
CA PHE A 213 6.44 4.93 25.90
C PHE A 213 5.51 5.50 26.98
N ILE A 214 6.01 5.82 28.18
CA ILE A 214 5.23 6.50 29.23
C ILE A 214 4.50 7.74 28.70
N PRO A 215 5.12 8.66 27.93
CA PRO A 215 4.41 9.84 27.42
C PRO A 215 3.27 9.49 26.44
N ILE A 216 3.42 8.38 25.71
CA ILE A 216 2.41 7.88 24.77
C ILE A 216 1.25 7.28 25.56
N TRP A 217 1.55 6.52 26.61
CA TRP A 217 0.57 5.94 27.52
C TRP A 217 -0.20 7.00 28.31
N ALA A 218 0.48 8.04 28.77
CA ALA A 218 -0.13 9.12 29.56
C ALA A 218 -1.32 9.78 28.85
N GLN A 219 -1.24 9.94 27.53
CA GLN A 219 -2.33 10.50 26.70
C GLN A 219 -3.56 9.58 26.60
N ARG A 220 -3.41 8.32 27.00
CA ARG A 220 -4.37 7.22 26.81
C ARG A 220 -4.92 6.67 28.11
N TYR A 221 -4.22 6.87 29.22
CA TYR A 221 -4.49 6.27 30.53
C TYR A 221 -5.98 6.27 30.93
N ASP A 222 -6.65 7.42 30.83
CA ASP A 222 -8.03 7.59 31.32
C ASP A 222 -9.11 6.91 30.47
N TRP A 223 -8.89 6.79 29.16
CA TRP A 223 -9.93 6.41 28.21
C TRP A 223 -9.65 5.09 27.48
N TRP A 224 -8.39 4.75 27.23
CA TRP A 224 -7.99 3.62 26.40
C TRP A 224 -8.44 2.26 26.97
N PRO A 225 -8.33 1.98 28.29
CA PRO A 225 -8.87 0.74 28.87
C PRO A 225 -10.39 0.62 28.69
N ARG A 226 -11.13 1.73 28.79
CA ARG A 226 -12.60 1.76 28.62
C ARG A 226 -13.01 1.64 27.15
N PHE A 227 -12.16 2.11 26.25
CA PHE A 227 -12.36 2.05 24.81
C PHE A 227 -12.15 0.62 24.26
N HIS A 228 -11.25 -0.15 24.87
CA HIS A 228 -10.83 -1.48 24.45
C HIS A 228 -11.51 -2.62 25.21
N VAL A 229 -12.84 -2.63 25.18
CA VAL A 229 -13.68 -3.70 25.77
C VAL A 229 -14.19 -4.70 24.73
N VAL A 230 -13.72 -4.61 23.49
CA VAL A 230 -14.16 -5.49 22.40
C VAL A 230 -13.69 -6.93 22.62
N PRO A 231 -14.47 -7.96 22.25
CA PRO A 231 -14.01 -9.34 22.35
C PRO A 231 -12.79 -9.62 21.46
N LEU A 232 -11.81 -10.34 21.98
CA LEU A 232 -10.65 -10.83 21.23
C LEU A 232 -10.54 -12.36 21.32
N PRO A 233 -9.80 -12.99 20.40
CA PRO A 233 -9.37 -14.37 20.58
C PRO A 233 -8.61 -14.56 21.91
N PRO A 234 -8.66 -15.76 22.54
CA PRO A 234 -8.15 -15.98 23.89
C PRO A 234 -6.71 -15.52 24.13
N GLU A 235 -5.82 -15.77 23.16
CA GLU A 235 -4.42 -15.35 23.27
C GLU A 235 -4.29 -13.82 23.31
N ALA A 236 -4.92 -13.12 22.38
CA ALA A 236 -4.87 -11.66 22.32
C ALA A 236 -5.56 -11.01 23.53
N GLU A 237 -6.61 -11.64 24.05
CA GLU A 237 -7.28 -11.22 25.28
C GLU A 237 -6.32 -11.32 26.49
N SER A 238 -5.59 -12.43 26.64
CA SER A 238 -4.57 -12.60 27.68
C SER A 238 -3.49 -11.52 27.58
N ARG A 239 -2.98 -11.27 26.37
CA ARG A 239 -1.95 -10.25 26.13
C ARG A 239 -2.44 -8.84 26.40
N ARG A 240 -3.69 -8.54 26.06
CA ARG A 240 -4.32 -7.26 26.41
C ARG A 240 -4.42 -7.09 27.92
N ALA A 241 -4.88 -8.11 28.64
CA ALA A 241 -5.03 -8.06 30.10
C ALA A 241 -3.67 -7.87 30.80
N GLU A 242 -2.65 -8.63 30.41
CA GLU A 242 -1.27 -8.51 30.91
C GLU A 242 -0.70 -7.11 30.65
N LEU A 243 -0.87 -6.60 29.42
CA LEU A 243 -0.41 -5.26 29.05
C LEU A 243 -1.10 -4.17 29.87
N LEU A 244 -2.42 -4.21 30.00
CA LEU A 244 -3.17 -3.21 30.76
C LEU A 244 -2.83 -3.23 32.25
N ALA A 245 -2.58 -4.40 32.83
CA ALA A 245 -2.11 -4.52 34.20
C ALA A 245 -0.74 -3.86 34.39
N ALA A 246 0.22 -4.15 33.50
CA ALA A 246 1.55 -3.55 33.56
C ALA A 246 1.53 -2.02 33.35
N LEU A 247 0.67 -1.54 32.44
CA LEU A 247 0.52 -0.11 32.18
C LEU A 247 -0.18 0.63 33.33
N ALA A 248 -1.06 -0.03 34.09
CA ALA A 248 -1.71 0.55 35.27
C ALA A 248 -0.72 0.80 36.43
N GLU A 249 0.33 -0.01 36.54
CA GLU A 249 1.40 0.17 37.54
C GLU A 249 2.42 1.26 37.13
N THR A 250 2.33 1.76 35.90
CA THR A 250 3.27 2.74 35.37
C THR A 250 2.86 4.15 35.79
N PRO A 251 3.70 4.92 36.51
CA PRO A 251 3.37 6.28 36.94
C PRO A 251 3.19 7.21 35.73
N VAL A 252 2.16 8.05 35.81
CA VAL A 252 1.70 8.94 34.71
C VAL A 252 2.01 10.42 35.01
N GLU A 253 2.84 10.70 36.02
CA GLU A 253 3.20 12.06 36.48
C GLU A 253 4.29 12.74 35.65
#